data_AF-A0A1Q5F9U8-F1
#
_entry.id   AF-A0A1Q5F9U8-F1
#
_cell.length_a   1.000
_cell.length_b   1.000
_cell.length_c   1.000
_cell.angle_alpha   90.00
_cell.angle_beta   90.00
_cell.angle_gamma   90.00
#
_symmetry.space_group_name_H-M   'P 1'
#
loop_
_entity.id
_entity.type
_entity.pdbx_description
1 polymer ?
#
loop_
_entity_poly.entity_id
_entity_poly.type
_entity_poly.pdbx_seq_one_letter_code
_entity_poly.pdbx_strand_id
1 'polypeptide(L)'
;MDLLDQLEPDRPLTPFAVDRAAVEAWLGVRLPAEYWELTRFGTVVIGGAIVLSAADREYLGMLPWAKSGLRADLREAGLPPLRLHPVPGGLLPWGHTVNGRTSLLWNTADPEPDSWTVVLCDPTRSEPPLDSGLTLTAFLETVILDRVGRLGPLPATVAPHWNPPVAGIPSPRPELTAAEREFALHGPAGPAALRLLVPPPPAVGCDWDRVFDRLGTRLPSDYRELMDAYGGGCWSHWLWLAPPGGLAGLPELIGRSRPGPCRPEPDGFLVIGSSIDSDRIGWLTVGPDPDAWPVAIRPRHIREEVRLSGGLVEVLVGWLRGGLDVPGLPGLDPDDDPFECAGFEPLIETPRLV
;
A
#
# COMPACT_ATOMS: atom_id res chain seq x y z
N MET A 1 -23.69 22.84 -3.74
CA MET A 1 -24.35 22.68 -2.43
C MET A 1 -23.47 21.71 -1.67
N ASP A 2 -22.98 22.08 -0.48
CA ASP A 2 -22.02 21.25 0.24
C ASP A 2 -22.76 20.10 0.93
N LEU A 3 -22.61 18.88 0.43
CA LEU A 3 -23.26 17.69 1.00
C LEU A 3 -22.80 17.45 2.44
N LEU A 4 -21.54 17.76 2.77
CA LEU A 4 -21.03 17.55 4.13
C LEU A 4 -21.73 18.44 5.15
N ASP A 5 -22.15 19.64 4.76
CA ASP A 5 -22.92 20.54 5.63
C ASP A 5 -24.34 20.00 5.91
N GLN A 6 -24.82 19.05 5.11
CA GLN A 6 -26.13 18.41 5.30
C GLN A 6 -26.07 17.10 6.08
N LEU A 7 -24.89 16.49 6.16
CA LEU A 7 -24.68 15.25 6.91
C LEU A 7 -24.45 15.58 8.38
N GLU A 8 -24.93 14.72 9.27
CA GLU A 8 -24.71 14.88 10.71
C GLU A 8 -23.30 14.35 11.07
N PRO A 9 -22.36 15.20 11.51
CA PRO A 9 -21.02 14.75 11.87
C PRO A 9 -20.99 14.20 13.30
N ASP A 10 -20.40 13.00 13.46
CA ASP A 10 -20.22 12.40 14.79
C ASP A 10 -19.20 13.15 15.67
N ARG A 11 -18.24 13.84 15.04
CA ARG A 11 -17.21 14.65 15.71
C ARG A 11 -16.79 15.85 14.86
N PRO A 12 -16.23 16.92 15.45
CA PRO A 12 -15.74 18.07 14.69
C PRO A 12 -14.69 17.68 13.66
N LEU A 13 -14.83 18.20 12.43
CA LEU A 13 -13.91 18.01 11.32
C LEU A 13 -13.02 19.25 11.16
N THR A 14 -11.72 19.05 10.94
CA THR A 14 -10.76 20.14 10.72
C THR A 14 -10.16 20.00 9.33
N PRO A 15 -10.18 21.05 8.49
CA PRO A 15 -9.61 20.95 7.15
C PRO A 15 -8.12 20.64 7.20
N PHE A 16 -7.65 19.78 6.31
CA PHE A 16 -6.22 19.54 6.13
C PHE A 16 -5.73 20.25 4.87
N ALA A 17 -4.46 20.65 4.85
CA ALA A 17 -3.86 21.29 3.70
C ALA A 17 -3.48 20.25 2.64
N VAL A 18 -4.03 20.38 1.44
CA VAL A 18 -3.67 19.57 0.27
C VAL A 18 -3.29 20.48 -0.89
N ASP A 19 -2.16 20.20 -1.53
CA ASP A 19 -1.77 20.86 -2.78
C ASP A 19 -2.48 20.17 -3.95
N ARG A 20 -3.63 20.73 -4.35
CA ARG A 20 -4.45 20.18 -5.44
C ARG A 20 -3.66 20.04 -6.74
N ALA A 21 -2.81 21.02 -7.07
CA ALA A 21 -2.06 21.01 -8.32
C ALA A 21 -0.98 19.90 -8.32
N ALA A 22 -0.31 19.69 -7.19
CA ALA A 22 0.65 18.60 -7.05
C ALA A 22 -0.01 17.21 -7.18
N VAL A 23 -1.20 17.05 -6.58
CA VAL A 23 -1.99 15.80 -6.69
C VAL A 23 -2.42 15.54 -8.14
N GLU A 24 -3.00 16.53 -8.81
CA GLU A 24 -3.47 16.38 -10.19
C GLU A 24 -2.31 16.16 -11.16
N ALA A 25 -1.14 16.76 -10.92
CA ALA A 25 0.07 16.49 -11.68
C ALA A 25 0.59 15.06 -11.46
N TRP A 26 0.53 14.55 -10.22
CA TRP A 26 0.93 13.17 -9.89
C TRP A 26 -0.03 12.14 -10.51
N LEU A 27 -1.33 12.41 -10.46
CA LEU A 27 -2.35 11.59 -11.12
C LEU A 27 -2.30 11.74 -12.63
N GLY A 28 -1.84 12.87 -13.19
CA GLY A 28 -1.94 13.14 -14.62
C GLY A 28 -3.36 13.46 -15.11
N VAL A 29 -4.30 13.66 -14.19
CA VAL A 29 -5.69 14.04 -14.45
C VAL A 29 -6.18 15.04 -13.39
N ARG A 30 -7.09 15.95 -13.79
CA ARG A 30 -7.80 16.82 -12.86
C ARG A 30 -8.89 16.05 -12.12
N LEU A 31 -9.19 16.43 -10.88
CA LEU A 31 -10.26 15.81 -10.10
C LEU A 31 -11.52 16.70 -10.07
N PRO A 32 -12.72 16.12 -9.88
CA PRO A 32 -13.95 16.90 -9.77
C PRO A 32 -13.87 17.97 -8.66
N ALA A 33 -14.43 19.15 -8.88
CA ALA A 33 -14.44 20.23 -7.88
C ALA A 33 -15.19 19.81 -6.61
N GLU A 34 -16.29 19.07 -6.77
CA GLU A 34 -17.06 18.51 -5.64
C GLU A 34 -16.26 17.53 -4.80
N TYR A 35 -15.37 16.74 -5.41
CA TYR A 35 -14.50 15.83 -4.67
C TYR A 35 -13.60 16.58 -3.70
N TRP A 36 -13.02 17.70 -4.12
CA TRP A 36 -12.16 18.51 -3.26
C TRP A 36 -12.90 19.12 -2.08
N GLU A 37 -14.16 19.50 -2.26
CA GLU A 37 -14.98 20.04 -1.17
C GLU A 37 -15.37 18.94 -0.19
N LEU A 38 -15.78 17.77 -0.68
CA LEU A 38 -16.17 16.61 0.14
C LEU A 38 -15.00 15.95 0.87
N THR A 39 -13.77 16.15 0.41
CA THR A 39 -12.57 15.59 1.03
C THR A 39 -11.72 16.60 1.76
N ARG A 40 -12.15 17.87 1.89
CA ARG A 40 -11.34 18.93 2.54
C ARG A 40 -10.91 18.63 3.98
N PHE A 41 -11.60 17.71 4.65
CA PHE A 41 -11.33 17.28 6.02
C PHE A 41 -10.56 15.96 6.13
N GLY A 42 -10.14 15.39 5.00
CA GLY A 42 -9.50 14.08 4.93
C GLY A 42 -10.49 13.00 4.48
N THR A 43 -10.04 11.75 4.57
CA THR A 43 -10.87 10.58 4.25
C THR A 43 -12.06 10.53 5.22
N VAL A 44 -13.26 10.38 4.67
CA VAL A 44 -14.51 10.32 5.44
C VAL A 44 -15.28 9.03 5.17
N VAL A 45 -16.07 8.63 6.15
CA VAL A 45 -16.98 7.49 6.11
C VAL A 45 -18.41 8.04 6.08
N ILE A 46 -19.11 7.81 4.97
CA ILE A 46 -20.48 8.28 4.75
C ILE A 46 -21.45 7.13 5.02
N GLY A 47 -22.45 7.38 5.85
CA GLY A 47 -23.48 6.42 6.24
C GLY A 47 -22.95 5.14 6.88
N GLY A 48 -21.74 5.18 7.45
CA GLY A 48 -21.06 4.01 8.02
C GLY A 48 -20.71 2.93 6.99
N ALA A 49 -20.85 3.19 5.69
CA ALA A 49 -20.75 2.18 4.64
C ALA A 49 -19.78 2.54 3.51
N ILE A 50 -19.62 3.83 3.17
CA ILE A 50 -18.73 4.28 2.10
C ILE A 50 -17.53 4.97 2.71
N VAL A 51 -16.32 4.54 2.33
CA VAL A 51 -15.08 5.28 2.57
C VAL A 51 -14.80 6.12 1.33
N LEU A 52 -14.91 7.44 1.46
CA LEU A 52 -14.51 8.43 0.46
C LEU A 52 -13.07 8.87 0.79
N SER A 53 -12.11 8.40 -0.01
CA SER A 53 -10.69 8.66 0.21
C SER A 53 -10.30 10.06 -0.21
N ALA A 54 -9.69 10.83 0.68
CA ALA A 54 -9.05 12.09 0.31
C ALA A 54 -7.75 11.82 -0.45
N ALA A 55 -7.41 12.69 -1.39
CA ALA A 55 -6.19 12.57 -2.19
C ALA A 55 -4.97 13.05 -1.41
N ASP A 56 -4.71 12.37 -0.29
CA ASP A 56 -3.56 12.58 0.56
C ASP A 56 -2.44 11.60 0.21
N ARG A 57 -1.27 11.76 0.84
CA ARG A 57 -0.09 10.95 0.53
C ARG A 57 -0.34 9.46 0.69
N GLU A 58 -1.06 9.08 1.75
CA GLU A 58 -1.33 7.69 2.09
C GLU A 58 -2.20 7.03 1.02
N TYR A 59 -3.34 7.64 0.68
CA TYR A 59 -4.23 7.10 -0.32
C TYR A 59 -3.58 7.06 -1.70
N LEU A 60 -2.85 8.10 -2.10
CA LEU A 60 -2.14 8.11 -3.37
C LEU A 60 -1.06 7.02 -3.44
N GLY A 61 -0.37 6.74 -2.33
CA GLY A 61 0.59 5.63 -2.23
C GLY A 61 -0.07 4.25 -2.29
N MET A 62 -1.29 4.13 -1.76
CA MET A 62 -2.11 2.92 -1.83
C MET A 62 -2.80 2.69 -3.18
N LEU A 63 -2.97 3.74 -4.00
CA LEU A 63 -3.75 3.67 -5.23
C LEU A 63 -3.26 2.59 -6.23
N PRO A 64 -1.94 2.41 -6.48
CA PRO A 64 -1.44 1.30 -7.29
C PRO A 64 -1.88 -0.07 -6.77
N TRP A 65 -1.87 -0.27 -5.45
CA TRP A 65 -2.29 -1.51 -4.80
C TRP A 65 -3.79 -1.73 -4.83
N ALA A 66 -4.59 -0.66 -4.70
CA ALA A 66 -6.03 -0.74 -4.90
C ALA A 66 -6.38 -1.20 -6.33
N LYS A 67 -5.62 -0.74 -7.34
CA LYS A 67 -5.78 -1.20 -8.73
C LYS A 67 -5.33 -2.66 -8.91
N SER A 68 -4.19 -3.03 -8.34
CA SER A 68 -3.64 -4.39 -8.38
C SER A 68 -4.60 -5.40 -7.74
N GLY A 69 -5.07 -5.13 -6.52
CA GLY A 69 -6.04 -5.97 -5.82
C GLY A 69 -7.35 -6.11 -6.60
N LEU A 70 -7.88 -5.01 -7.16
CA LEU A 70 -9.08 -5.06 -7.99
C LEU A 70 -8.90 -5.94 -9.24
N ARG A 71 -7.74 -5.89 -9.91
CA ARG A 71 -7.43 -6.76 -11.05
C ARG A 71 -7.34 -8.23 -10.65
N ALA A 72 -6.66 -8.52 -9.55
CA ALA A 72 -6.52 -9.87 -9.02
C ALA A 72 -7.90 -10.47 -8.67
N ASP A 73 -8.74 -9.72 -7.95
CA ASP A 73 -10.08 -10.15 -7.58
C ASP A 73 -10.97 -10.41 -8.80
N LEU A 74 -10.91 -9.53 -9.82
CA LEU A 74 -11.64 -9.73 -11.07
C LEU A 74 -11.18 -10.99 -11.82
N ARG A 75 -9.86 -11.23 -11.87
CA ARG A 75 -9.32 -12.45 -12.48
C ARG A 75 -9.78 -13.69 -11.75
N GLU A 76 -9.70 -13.71 -10.42
CA GLU A 76 -10.15 -14.84 -9.61
C GLU A 76 -11.65 -15.11 -9.81
N ALA A 77 -12.45 -14.06 -9.94
CA ALA A 77 -13.88 -14.15 -10.25
C ALA A 77 -14.19 -14.56 -11.71
N GLY A 78 -13.18 -14.64 -12.59
CA GLY A 78 -13.35 -14.92 -14.01
C GLY A 78 -14.04 -13.78 -14.78
N LEU A 79 -13.98 -12.57 -14.26
CA LEU A 79 -14.54 -11.36 -14.86
C LEU A 79 -13.54 -10.69 -15.81
N PRO A 80 -14.03 -9.94 -16.82
CA PRO A 80 -13.14 -9.22 -17.72
C PRO A 80 -12.34 -8.13 -16.96
N PRO A 81 -11.07 -7.92 -17.34
CA PRO A 81 -10.24 -6.89 -16.71
C PRO A 81 -10.79 -5.49 -16.99
N LEU A 82 -10.66 -4.60 -16.00
CA LEU A 82 -11.00 -3.19 -16.16
C LEU A 82 -9.85 -2.40 -16.77
N ARG A 83 -10.19 -1.46 -17.65
CA ARG A 83 -9.25 -0.41 -18.06
C ARG A 83 -9.15 0.59 -16.92
N LEU A 84 -8.08 0.53 -16.15
CA LEU A 84 -7.82 1.45 -15.04
C LEU A 84 -6.91 2.59 -15.50
N HIS A 85 -7.12 3.77 -14.92
CA HIS A 85 -6.21 4.91 -15.07
C HIS A 85 -4.76 4.49 -14.65
N PRO A 86 -3.69 4.83 -15.40
CA PRO A 86 -3.55 5.97 -16.31
C PRO A 86 -3.89 5.74 -17.79
N VAL A 87 -4.48 4.60 -18.15
CA VAL A 87 -4.99 4.42 -19.53
C VAL A 87 -5.99 5.54 -19.83
N PRO A 88 -5.91 6.23 -20.99
CA PRO A 88 -6.86 7.29 -21.33
C PRO A 88 -8.32 6.81 -21.24
N GLY A 89 -9.15 7.54 -20.48
CA GLY A 89 -10.54 7.17 -20.19
C GLY A 89 -10.70 5.96 -19.24
N GLY A 90 -9.64 5.54 -18.57
CA GLY A 90 -9.64 4.43 -17.62
C GLY A 90 -10.33 4.79 -16.31
N LEU A 91 -10.85 3.79 -15.61
CA LEU A 91 -11.50 3.98 -14.32
C LEU A 91 -10.46 4.35 -13.25
N LEU A 92 -10.77 5.38 -12.46
CA LEU A 92 -9.92 5.84 -11.35
C LEU A 92 -10.61 5.50 -10.03
N PRO A 93 -10.11 4.53 -9.23
CA PRO A 93 -10.62 4.30 -7.88
C PRO A 93 -10.59 5.58 -7.07
N TRP A 94 -11.58 5.81 -6.20
CA TRP A 94 -11.63 6.97 -5.28
C TRP A 94 -12.17 6.63 -3.89
N GLY A 95 -12.80 5.47 -3.77
CA GLY A 95 -13.40 5.03 -2.53
C GLY A 95 -13.77 3.56 -2.59
N HIS A 96 -14.29 3.05 -1.49
CA HIS A 96 -14.73 1.67 -1.37
C HIS A 96 -15.79 1.56 -0.28
N THR A 97 -16.49 0.43 -0.23
CA THR A 97 -17.33 0.12 0.92
C THR A 97 -16.47 -0.29 2.12
N VAL A 98 -16.86 0.04 3.35
CA VAL A 98 -16.10 -0.26 4.59
C VAL A 98 -15.74 -1.75 4.74
N ASN A 99 -16.55 -2.65 4.18
CA ASN A 99 -16.27 -4.09 4.15
C ASN A 99 -15.26 -4.53 3.08
N GLY A 100 -14.71 -3.61 2.29
CA GLY A 100 -13.75 -3.82 1.21
C GLY A 100 -14.31 -4.46 -0.06
N ARG A 101 -15.61 -4.79 -0.14
CA ARG A 101 -16.16 -5.60 -1.24
C ARG A 101 -16.41 -4.83 -2.53
N THR A 102 -16.87 -3.59 -2.42
CA THR A 102 -17.21 -2.77 -3.59
C THR A 102 -16.21 -1.64 -3.71
N SER A 103 -15.45 -1.64 -4.81
CA SER A 103 -14.64 -0.52 -5.24
C SER A 103 -15.53 0.53 -5.92
N LEU A 104 -15.31 1.80 -5.58
CA LEU A 104 -15.98 2.95 -6.18
C LEU A 104 -14.96 3.69 -7.05
N LEU A 105 -15.27 3.82 -8.33
CA LEU A 105 -14.37 4.38 -9.34
C LEU A 105 -15.04 5.53 -10.09
N TRP A 106 -14.26 6.47 -10.61
CA TRP A 106 -14.73 7.45 -11.59
C TRP A 106 -14.52 6.92 -12.99
N ASN A 107 -15.52 7.13 -13.85
CA ASN A 107 -15.36 7.02 -15.28
C ASN A 107 -14.71 8.30 -15.84
N THR A 108 -13.42 8.23 -16.17
CA THR A 108 -12.64 9.39 -16.64
C THR A 108 -12.70 9.63 -18.15
N ALA A 109 -13.67 9.01 -18.84
CA ALA A 109 -13.81 9.10 -20.30
C ALA A 109 -14.15 10.52 -20.78
N ASP A 110 -14.88 11.30 -19.98
CA ASP A 110 -15.18 12.69 -20.28
C ASP A 110 -13.97 13.59 -19.94
N PRO A 111 -13.54 14.52 -20.82
CA PRO A 111 -12.47 15.46 -20.51
C PRO A 111 -12.81 16.46 -19.39
N GLU A 112 -14.08 16.64 -19.04
CA GLU A 112 -14.54 17.48 -17.94
C GLU A 112 -14.74 16.65 -16.66
N PRO A 113 -13.87 16.79 -15.63
CA PRO A 113 -13.95 16.02 -14.39
C PRO A 113 -15.28 16.14 -13.66
N ASP A 114 -15.91 17.31 -13.71
CA ASP A 114 -17.21 17.54 -13.06
C ASP A 114 -18.37 16.77 -13.72
N SER A 115 -18.12 16.12 -14.87
CA SER A 115 -19.08 15.24 -15.56
C SER A 115 -18.80 13.75 -15.34
N TRP A 116 -17.76 13.39 -14.57
CA TRP A 116 -17.40 11.99 -14.33
C TRP A 116 -18.46 11.26 -13.52
N THR A 117 -18.82 10.07 -13.98
CA THR A 117 -19.82 9.22 -13.32
C THR A 117 -19.16 8.22 -12.37
N VAL A 118 -19.91 7.79 -11.35
CA VAL A 118 -19.47 6.77 -10.40
C VAL A 118 -19.76 5.37 -10.94
N VAL A 119 -18.72 4.54 -11.00
CA VAL A 119 -18.79 3.11 -11.34
C VAL A 119 -18.57 2.28 -10.08
N LEU A 120 -19.46 1.31 -9.85
CA LEU A 120 -19.36 0.37 -8.74
C LEU A 120 -18.85 -0.96 -9.28
N CYS A 121 -17.80 -1.49 -8.67
CA CYS A 121 -17.25 -2.80 -9.00
C CYS A 121 -17.19 -3.66 -7.74
N ASP A 122 -17.93 -4.77 -7.72
CA ASP A 122 -17.88 -5.77 -6.65
C ASP A 122 -17.44 -7.10 -7.26
N PRO A 123 -16.13 -7.42 -7.23
CA PRO A 123 -15.58 -8.65 -7.79
C PRO A 123 -16.11 -9.92 -7.11
N THR A 124 -16.67 -9.82 -5.91
CA THR A 124 -17.29 -10.98 -5.22
C THR A 124 -18.60 -11.41 -5.88
N ARG A 125 -19.07 -10.66 -6.88
CA ARG A 125 -20.28 -10.92 -7.65
C ARG A 125 -19.91 -11.21 -9.09
N SER A 126 -20.69 -12.09 -9.73
CA SER A 126 -20.58 -12.33 -11.17
C SER A 126 -21.20 -11.22 -12.03
N GLU A 127 -21.69 -10.14 -11.41
CA GLU A 127 -22.31 -9.01 -12.10
C GLU A 127 -21.19 -8.10 -12.66
N PRO A 128 -21.32 -7.57 -13.89
CA PRO A 128 -20.35 -6.63 -14.41
C PRO A 128 -20.37 -5.32 -13.60
N PRO A 129 -19.29 -4.50 -13.67
CA PRO A 129 -19.29 -3.18 -13.05
C PRO A 129 -20.50 -2.34 -13.49
N LEU A 130 -21.11 -1.65 -12.53
CA LEU A 130 -22.29 -0.83 -12.73
C LEU A 130 -21.88 0.64 -12.83
N ASP A 131 -21.99 1.25 -14.01
CA ASP A 131 -21.96 2.71 -14.14
C ASP A 131 -23.31 3.27 -13.68
N SER A 132 -23.27 4.11 -12.64
CA SER A 132 -24.47 4.73 -12.08
C SER A 132 -25.06 5.81 -12.98
N GLY A 133 -24.27 6.39 -13.89
CA GLY A 133 -24.65 7.58 -14.65
C GLY A 133 -24.74 8.86 -13.80
N LEU A 134 -24.29 8.84 -12.54
CA LEU A 134 -24.39 9.94 -11.59
C LEU A 134 -23.01 10.49 -11.24
N THR A 135 -22.90 11.82 -11.09
CA THR A 135 -21.72 12.49 -10.52
C THR A 135 -21.57 12.16 -9.03
N LEU A 136 -20.45 12.51 -8.40
CA LEU A 136 -20.16 12.10 -7.03
C LEU A 136 -21.23 12.58 -6.04
N THR A 137 -21.62 13.85 -6.06
CA THR A 137 -22.65 14.34 -5.13
C THR A 137 -24.00 13.70 -5.40
N ALA A 138 -24.41 13.62 -6.67
CA ALA A 138 -25.68 13.00 -7.06
C ALA A 138 -25.75 11.52 -6.68
N PHE A 139 -24.63 10.80 -6.84
CA PHE A 139 -24.49 9.41 -6.41
C PHE A 139 -24.63 9.30 -4.89
N LEU A 140 -23.91 10.11 -4.12
CA LEU A 140 -23.95 10.09 -2.66
C LEU A 140 -25.36 10.44 -2.12
N GLU A 141 -26.01 11.45 -2.67
CA GLU A 141 -27.41 11.79 -2.34
C GLU A 141 -28.35 10.61 -2.64
N THR A 142 -28.17 9.97 -3.80
CA THR A 142 -29.02 8.84 -4.21
C THR A 142 -28.82 7.63 -3.30
N VAL A 143 -27.60 7.26 -2.91
CA VAL A 143 -27.37 6.11 -2.01
C VAL A 143 -27.77 6.38 -0.56
N ILE A 144 -27.90 7.65 -0.15
CA ILE A 144 -28.47 8.02 1.15
C ILE A 144 -29.99 7.85 1.11
N LEU A 145 -30.63 8.37 0.06
CA LEU A 145 -32.09 8.39 -0.05
C LEU A 145 -32.69 7.07 -0.54
N ASP A 146 -31.96 6.33 -1.38
CA ASP A 146 -32.39 5.11 -2.05
C ASP A 146 -31.19 4.20 -2.38
N ARG A 147 -31.30 3.36 -3.42
CA ARG A 147 -30.26 2.41 -3.84
C ARG A 147 -29.66 2.76 -5.18
N VAL A 148 -28.34 2.59 -5.26
CA VAL A 148 -27.62 2.44 -6.54
C VAL A 148 -27.03 1.04 -6.57
N GLY A 149 -27.56 0.21 -7.47
CA GLY A 149 -27.28 -1.22 -7.47
C GLY A 149 -27.70 -1.86 -6.14
N ARG A 150 -26.71 -2.35 -5.36
CA ARG A 150 -26.93 -2.97 -4.05
C ARG A 150 -26.51 -2.08 -2.87
N LEU A 151 -25.99 -0.89 -3.14
CA LEU A 151 -25.55 0.05 -2.12
C LEU A 151 -26.71 0.99 -1.75
N GLY A 152 -26.94 1.16 -0.45
CA GLY A 152 -28.00 2.00 0.11
C GLY A 152 -29.31 1.28 0.43
N PRO A 153 -30.34 2.01 0.90
CA PRO A 153 -30.22 3.38 1.43
C PRO A 153 -29.30 3.41 2.65
N LEU A 154 -28.57 4.51 2.80
CA LEU A 154 -27.58 4.72 3.85
C LEU A 154 -28.05 5.79 4.84
N PRO A 155 -27.66 5.71 6.13
CA PRO A 155 -27.83 6.81 7.06
C PRO A 155 -27.18 8.10 6.54
N ALA A 156 -27.81 9.25 6.78
CA ALA A 156 -27.29 10.58 6.43
C ALA A 156 -26.24 11.06 7.46
N THR A 157 -25.23 10.25 7.73
CA THR A 157 -24.16 10.53 8.70
C THR A 157 -22.81 10.62 8.03
N VAL A 158 -21.90 11.38 8.65
CA VAL A 158 -20.50 11.44 8.24
C VAL A 158 -19.59 11.30 9.45
N ALA A 159 -18.61 10.43 9.34
CA ALA A 159 -17.56 10.27 10.33
C ALA A 159 -16.20 10.36 9.64
N PRO A 160 -15.20 11.01 10.24
CA PRO A 160 -13.84 10.92 9.74
C PRO A 160 -13.31 9.48 9.85
N HIS A 161 -12.49 9.09 8.88
CA HIS A 161 -11.82 7.79 8.90
C HIS A 161 -10.86 7.66 10.09
N TRP A 162 -10.58 6.41 10.48
CA TRP A 162 -9.72 6.14 11.63
C TRP A 162 -8.27 6.57 11.39
N ASN A 163 -7.81 6.49 10.13
CA ASN A 163 -6.49 6.95 9.73
C ASN A 163 -6.53 8.46 9.45
N PRO A 164 -5.74 9.30 10.16
CA PRO A 164 -5.70 10.73 9.91
C PRO A 164 -5.07 11.05 8.54
N PRO A 165 -5.46 12.16 7.90
CA PRO A 165 -4.92 12.50 6.59
C PRO A 165 -3.43 12.87 6.67
N VAL A 166 -2.66 12.42 5.68
CA VAL A 166 -1.23 12.70 5.57
C VAL A 166 -0.98 13.65 4.40
N ALA A 167 -0.71 14.92 4.69
CA ALA A 167 -0.50 15.93 3.65
C ALA A 167 0.69 15.59 2.73
N GLY A 168 0.54 15.94 1.45
CA GLY A 168 1.55 15.78 0.41
C GLY A 168 1.18 14.72 -0.62
N ILE A 169 2.13 14.42 -1.50
CA ILE A 169 2.05 13.35 -2.51
C ILE A 169 3.13 12.31 -2.23
N PRO A 170 2.98 11.06 -2.73
CA PRO A 170 4.05 10.08 -2.69
C PRO A 170 5.29 10.63 -3.39
N SER A 171 6.47 10.11 -3.02
CA SER A 171 7.71 10.48 -3.70
C SER A 171 7.56 10.31 -5.21
N PRO A 172 7.91 11.32 -6.02
CA PRO A 172 7.78 11.23 -7.47
C PRO A 172 8.64 10.08 -7.99
N ARG A 173 8.13 9.37 -8.99
CA ARG A 173 8.86 8.28 -9.62
C ARG A 173 10.08 8.85 -10.36
N PRO A 174 11.23 8.18 -10.31
CA PRO A 174 12.40 8.63 -11.04
C PRO A 174 12.13 8.60 -12.55
N GLU A 175 12.53 9.67 -13.25
CA GLU A 175 12.60 9.63 -14.71
C GLU A 175 13.79 8.75 -15.13
N LEU A 176 13.48 7.52 -15.52
CA LEU A 176 14.47 6.54 -15.96
C LEU A 176 14.55 6.48 -17.48
N THR A 177 15.77 6.34 -18.00
CA THR A 177 15.99 5.97 -19.41
C THR A 177 15.45 4.57 -19.70
N ALA A 178 15.20 4.27 -20.97
CA ALA A 178 14.73 2.92 -21.38
C ALA A 178 15.70 1.81 -20.95
N ALA A 179 17.02 2.06 -20.98
CA ALA A 179 18.02 1.08 -20.57
C ALA A 179 18.02 0.85 -19.05
N GLU A 180 17.85 1.90 -18.26
CA GLU A 180 17.70 1.78 -16.80
C GLU A 180 16.43 1.04 -16.42
N ARG A 181 15.31 1.31 -17.13
CA ARG A 181 14.06 0.57 -16.94
C ARG A 181 14.23 -0.91 -17.25
N GLU A 182 14.84 -1.23 -18.38
CA GLU A 182 15.14 -2.62 -18.78
C GLU A 182 16.00 -3.33 -17.74
N PHE A 183 17.06 -2.67 -17.26
CA PHE A 183 17.93 -3.23 -16.23
C PHE A 183 17.19 -3.42 -14.89
N ALA A 184 16.39 -2.45 -14.48
CA ALA A 184 15.61 -2.52 -13.25
C ALA A 184 14.60 -3.67 -13.27
N LEU A 185 13.97 -3.96 -14.42
CA LEU A 185 12.97 -5.02 -14.57
C LEU A 185 13.56 -6.40 -14.86
N HIS A 186 14.64 -6.48 -15.63
CA HIS A 186 15.13 -7.75 -16.19
C HIS A 186 16.62 -8.03 -15.92
N GLY A 187 17.37 -7.05 -15.42
CA GLY A 187 18.76 -7.24 -15.01
C GLY A 187 18.91 -8.10 -13.75
N PRO A 188 20.16 -8.38 -13.33
CA PRO A 188 20.44 -9.10 -12.09
C PRO A 188 19.72 -8.46 -10.89
N ALA A 189 19.04 -9.29 -10.11
CA ALA A 189 18.40 -8.84 -8.87
C ALA A 189 19.50 -8.45 -7.88
N GLY A 190 19.43 -7.22 -7.35
CA GLY A 190 20.47 -6.69 -6.48
C GLY A 190 20.30 -5.20 -6.20
N PRO A 191 21.22 -4.59 -5.42
CA PRO A 191 21.10 -3.22 -4.96
C PRO A 191 20.96 -2.19 -6.09
N ALA A 192 21.62 -2.42 -7.23
CA ALA A 192 21.54 -1.53 -8.38
C ALA A 192 20.13 -1.51 -9.00
N ALA A 193 19.52 -2.69 -9.21
CA ALA A 193 18.15 -2.79 -9.72
C ALA A 193 17.15 -2.22 -8.69
N LEU A 194 17.37 -2.50 -7.40
CA LEU A 194 16.53 -1.98 -6.32
C LEU A 194 16.48 -0.45 -6.32
N ARG A 195 17.63 0.23 -6.41
CA ARG A 195 17.73 1.70 -6.41
C ARG A 195 17.08 2.36 -7.64
N LEU A 196 16.93 1.62 -8.74
CA LEU A 196 16.21 2.10 -9.92
C LEU A 196 14.70 1.89 -9.78
N LEU A 197 14.27 0.74 -9.24
CA LEU A 197 12.85 0.47 -8.96
C LEU A 197 12.30 1.43 -7.91
N VAL A 198 13.06 1.64 -6.83
CA VAL A 198 12.68 2.49 -5.70
C VAL A 198 13.89 3.32 -5.30
N PRO A 199 13.93 4.64 -5.56
CA PRO A 199 15.06 5.45 -5.12
C PRO A 199 15.22 5.47 -3.60
N PRO A 200 16.45 5.39 -3.07
CA PRO A 200 16.67 5.44 -1.64
C PRO A 200 16.36 6.84 -1.07
N PRO A 201 15.81 6.92 0.15
CA PRO A 201 15.69 8.18 0.88
C PRO A 201 17.09 8.73 1.25
N PRO A 202 17.18 9.94 1.84
CA PRO A 202 18.42 10.39 2.47
C PRO A 202 18.95 9.35 3.46
N ALA A 203 20.24 9.02 3.35
CA ALA A 203 20.86 7.97 4.15
C ALA A 203 20.73 8.28 5.66
N VAL A 204 20.26 7.29 6.42
CA VAL A 204 20.02 7.40 7.86
C VAL A 204 21.25 6.98 8.67
N GLY A 205 22.11 6.11 8.10
CA GLY A 205 23.27 5.54 8.77
C GLY A 205 22.89 4.57 9.91
N CYS A 206 23.73 3.58 10.18
CA CYS A 206 23.50 2.61 11.25
C CYS A 206 24.77 2.34 12.08
N ASP A 207 24.64 2.35 13.40
CA ASP A 207 25.66 1.86 14.32
C ASP A 207 25.59 0.33 14.41
N TRP A 208 26.25 -0.33 13.46
CA TRP A 208 26.23 -1.78 13.32
C TRP A 208 26.88 -2.51 14.50
N ASP A 209 27.91 -1.93 15.13
CA ASP A 209 28.57 -2.54 16.28
C ASP A 209 27.58 -2.67 17.45
N ARG A 210 26.83 -1.60 17.73
CA ARG A 210 25.76 -1.62 18.74
C ARG A 210 24.64 -2.61 18.39
N VAL A 211 24.29 -2.74 17.11
CA VAL A 211 23.29 -3.71 16.65
C VAL A 211 23.77 -5.14 16.90
N PHE A 212 25.01 -5.48 16.51
CA PHE A 212 25.58 -6.81 16.69
C PHE A 212 25.75 -7.18 18.17
N ASP A 213 26.21 -6.24 19.01
CA ASP A 213 26.35 -6.47 20.45
C ASP A 213 25.01 -6.85 21.09
N ARG A 214 23.93 -6.20 20.65
CA ARG A 214 22.58 -6.45 21.19
C ARG A 214 21.93 -7.72 20.64
N LEU A 215 22.13 -8.03 19.36
CA LEU A 215 21.62 -9.25 18.74
C LEU A 215 22.45 -10.49 19.10
N GLY A 216 23.71 -10.30 19.50
CA GLY A 216 24.66 -11.38 19.79
C GLY A 216 25.09 -12.17 18.54
N THR A 217 24.79 -11.66 17.35
CA THR A 217 25.15 -12.27 16.07
C THR A 217 25.34 -11.20 15.00
N ARG A 218 26.11 -11.53 13.96
CA ARG A 218 26.20 -10.70 12.75
C ARG A 218 24.98 -10.96 11.87
N LEU A 219 24.65 -10.00 11.02
CA LEU A 219 23.55 -10.10 10.05
C LEU A 219 24.09 -10.26 8.63
N PRO A 220 23.31 -10.79 7.67
CA PRO A 220 23.70 -10.88 6.27
C PRO A 220 24.15 -9.53 5.68
N SER A 221 25.11 -9.56 4.78
CA SER A 221 25.73 -8.38 4.17
C SER A 221 24.79 -7.57 3.30
N ASP A 222 23.91 -8.24 2.56
CA ASP A 222 22.90 -7.61 1.71
C ASP A 222 21.86 -6.83 2.52
N TYR A 223 21.45 -7.33 3.69
CA TYR A 223 20.62 -6.59 4.64
C TYR A 223 21.31 -5.35 5.16
N ARG A 224 22.62 -5.42 5.45
CA ARG A 224 23.34 -4.24 5.92
C ARG A 224 23.38 -3.15 4.87
N GLU A 225 23.68 -3.52 3.61
CA GLU A 225 23.63 -2.57 2.49
C GLU A 225 22.23 -1.99 2.29
N LEU A 226 21.18 -2.82 2.40
CA LEU A 226 19.80 -2.37 2.31
C LEU A 226 19.48 -1.34 3.40
N MET A 227 19.85 -1.61 4.65
CA MET A 227 19.55 -0.76 5.79
C MET A 227 20.40 0.51 5.83
N ASP A 228 21.64 0.47 5.36
CA ASP A 228 22.47 1.66 5.21
C ASP A 228 21.88 2.62 4.15
N ALA A 229 21.22 2.08 3.12
CA ALA A 229 20.60 2.87 2.04
C ALA A 229 19.16 3.34 2.34
N TYR A 230 18.32 2.47 2.92
CA TYR A 230 16.88 2.74 3.11
C TYR A 230 16.47 2.89 4.57
N GLY A 231 17.23 2.33 5.51
CA GLY A 231 16.78 2.13 6.89
C GLY A 231 15.60 1.14 6.99
N GLY A 232 14.87 1.21 8.09
CA GLY A 232 13.60 0.49 8.26
C GLY A 232 12.43 1.26 7.64
N GLY A 233 11.39 0.56 7.21
CA GLY A 233 10.24 1.19 6.57
C GLY A 233 9.27 0.20 5.92
N CYS A 234 8.27 0.76 5.24
CA CYS A 234 7.25 0.00 4.53
C CYS A 234 7.55 -0.03 3.03
N TRP A 235 7.68 -1.23 2.48
CA TRP A 235 7.84 -1.46 1.06
C TRP A 235 6.47 -1.65 0.43
N SER A 236 6.18 -0.78 -0.53
CA SER A 236 4.97 -0.80 -1.34
C SER A 236 3.68 -0.91 -0.51
N HIS A 237 3.63 -0.23 0.64
CA HIS A 237 2.54 -0.27 1.62
C HIS A 237 2.10 -1.68 2.08
N TRP A 238 2.92 -2.70 1.83
CA TRP A 238 2.58 -4.10 2.08
C TRP A 238 3.58 -4.76 3.02
N LEU A 239 4.88 -4.68 2.71
CA LEU A 239 5.92 -5.38 3.45
C LEU A 239 6.67 -4.40 4.35
N TRP A 240 6.47 -4.49 5.65
CA TRP A 240 7.21 -3.69 6.61
C TRP A 240 8.49 -4.40 7.03
N LEU A 241 9.64 -3.74 6.85
CA LEU A 241 10.93 -4.19 7.35
C LEU A 241 11.39 -3.30 8.49
N ALA A 242 11.79 -3.92 9.58
CA ALA A 242 12.22 -3.18 10.76
C ALA A 242 13.59 -2.55 10.57
N PRO A 243 13.84 -1.40 11.24
CA PRO A 243 15.18 -0.89 11.34
C PRO A 243 16.06 -1.89 12.11
N PRO A 244 17.39 -1.91 11.89
CA PRO A 244 18.31 -2.78 12.63
C PRO A 244 18.20 -2.58 14.16
N GLY A 245 17.92 -1.33 14.54
CA GLY A 245 17.57 -0.90 15.90
C GLY A 245 16.35 -1.60 16.50
N GLY A 246 15.39 -2.01 15.69
CA GLY A 246 14.12 -2.62 16.09
C GLY A 246 14.11 -4.15 16.11
N LEU A 247 15.02 -4.81 15.37
CA LEU A 247 15.09 -6.28 15.27
C LEU A 247 15.04 -6.97 16.64
N ALA A 248 15.69 -6.38 17.64
CA ALA A 248 15.76 -6.91 18.99
C ALA A 248 14.46 -6.87 19.81
N GLY A 249 13.38 -6.26 19.29
CA GLY A 249 12.05 -6.21 19.92
C GLY A 249 10.91 -6.57 18.99
N LEU A 250 11.21 -7.08 17.79
CA LEU A 250 10.19 -7.39 16.78
C LEU A 250 9.28 -8.54 17.15
N PRO A 251 9.77 -9.69 17.66
CA PRO A 251 8.92 -10.79 18.06
C PRO A 251 7.84 -10.37 19.07
N GLU A 252 8.15 -9.42 19.97
CA GLU A 252 7.22 -8.80 20.90
C GLU A 252 6.18 -7.89 20.21
N LEU A 253 6.59 -7.13 19.18
CA LEU A 253 5.73 -6.21 18.41
C LEU A 253 4.73 -6.93 17.48
N ILE A 254 5.11 -8.07 16.92
CA ILE A 254 4.31 -8.86 15.97
C ILE A 254 3.48 -9.98 16.64
N GLY A 255 3.29 -9.89 17.97
CA GLY A 255 2.29 -10.67 18.70
C GLY A 255 2.73 -12.04 19.21
N ARG A 256 4.02 -12.42 19.21
CA ARG A 256 4.50 -13.59 19.97
C ARG A 256 5.97 -13.46 20.37
N SER A 257 6.26 -12.87 21.54
CA SER A 257 7.36 -13.30 22.45
C SER A 257 7.36 -12.48 23.73
N ARG A 258 7.99 -13.03 24.79
CA ARG A 258 8.18 -12.40 26.10
C ARG A 258 9.43 -11.50 26.06
N PRO A 259 9.46 -10.38 26.81
CA PRO A 259 10.61 -9.48 26.84
C PRO A 259 11.91 -10.23 27.23
N GLY A 260 12.91 -10.17 26.35
CA GLY A 260 14.25 -10.74 26.55
C GLY A 260 15.20 -10.36 25.40
N PRO A 261 16.52 -10.66 25.50
CA PRO A 261 17.44 -10.45 24.38
C PRO A 261 16.99 -11.31 23.18
N CYS A 262 16.92 -10.70 21.99
CA CYS A 262 16.61 -11.39 20.73
C CYS A 262 17.73 -12.36 20.34
N ARG A 263 17.64 -13.58 20.85
CA ARG A 263 18.16 -14.73 20.13
C ARG A 263 17.20 -15.06 18.98
N PRO A 264 17.65 -15.78 17.93
CA PRO A 264 16.72 -16.52 17.07
C PRO A 264 15.65 -17.18 17.95
N GLU A 265 14.41 -17.28 17.47
CA GLU A 265 13.40 -18.09 18.13
C GLU A 265 14.04 -19.47 18.49
N PRO A 266 13.56 -20.20 19.52
CA PRO A 266 14.19 -21.47 19.91
C PRO A 266 14.39 -22.48 18.76
N ASP A 267 13.67 -22.28 17.65
CA ASP A 267 13.73 -23.03 16.40
C ASP A 267 14.67 -22.44 15.31
N GLY A 268 15.33 -21.31 15.57
CA GLY A 268 16.30 -20.68 14.67
C GLY A 268 15.72 -19.64 13.70
N PHE A 269 14.53 -19.08 13.93
CA PHE A 269 13.98 -18.03 13.06
C PHE A 269 14.23 -16.61 13.62
N LEU A 270 14.91 -15.77 12.85
CA LEU A 270 15.13 -14.37 13.16
C LEU A 270 14.21 -13.50 12.30
N VAL A 271 13.16 -12.96 12.91
CA VAL A 271 12.18 -12.10 12.23
C VAL A 271 12.79 -10.74 11.92
N ILE A 272 12.53 -10.24 10.71
CA ILE A 272 13.00 -8.92 10.25
C ILE A 272 11.88 -7.97 9.83
N GLY A 273 10.66 -8.49 9.67
CA GLY A 273 9.55 -7.73 9.17
C GLY A 273 8.25 -8.51 9.13
N SER A 274 7.20 -7.84 8.68
CA SER A 274 5.88 -8.43 8.49
C SER A 274 5.13 -7.84 7.29
N SER A 275 4.28 -8.63 6.66
CA SER A 275 3.25 -8.11 5.75
C SER A 275 2.14 -7.40 6.53
N ILE A 276 1.27 -6.66 5.83
CA ILE A 276 0.04 -6.08 6.39
C ILE A 276 -0.92 -7.15 6.96
N ASP A 277 -0.86 -8.38 6.44
CA ASP A 277 -1.63 -9.52 6.93
C ASP A 277 -0.98 -10.23 8.12
N SER A 278 0.14 -9.67 8.61
CA SER A 278 0.96 -10.20 9.70
C SER A 278 1.67 -11.52 9.37
N ASP A 279 1.95 -11.78 8.10
CA ASP A 279 2.91 -12.82 7.69
C ASP A 279 4.31 -12.37 8.05
N ARG A 280 5.14 -13.27 8.59
CA ARG A 280 6.47 -12.90 9.10
C ARG A 280 7.54 -13.27 8.10
N ILE A 281 8.38 -12.31 7.75
CA ILE A 281 9.59 -12.56 6.95
C ILE A 281 10.82 -12.53 7.87
N GLY A 282 11.78 -13.40 7.61
CA GLY A 282 12.97 -13.54 8.44
C GLY A 282 14.01 -14.47 7.86
N TRP A 283 15.08 -14.68 8.61
CA TRP A 283 16.11 -15.66 8.27
C TRP A 283 15.99 -16.92 9.13
N LEU A 284 16.31 -18.04 8.50
CA LEU A 284 16.65 -19.27 9.22
C LEU A 284 18.13 -19.21 9.57
N THR A 285 18.45 -18.99 10.84
CA THR A 285 19.83 -18.81 11.32
C THR A 285 20.55 -20.15 11.42
N VAL A 286 20.81 -20.77 10.27
CA VAL A 286 21.45 -22.08 10.14
C VAL A 286 22.96 -21.93 9.93
N GLY A 287 23.74 -22.55 10.81
CA GLY A 287 25.20 -22.49 10.71
C GLY A 287 25.81 -21.13 11.10
N PRO A 288 27.15 -21.03 11.04
CA PRO A 288 27.88 -19.88 11.58
C PRO A 288 28.01 -18.68 10.63
N ASP A 289 27.71 -18.86 9.34
CA ASP A 289 27.84 -17.83 8.31
C ASP A 289 26.49 -17.15 8.04
N PRO A 290 26.30 -15.87 8.44
CA PRO A 290 25.06 -15.16 8.19
C PRO A 290 24.71 -15.00 6.71
N ASP A 291 25.71 -14.86 5.83
CA ASP A 291 25.46 -14.68 4.40
C ASP A 291 24.87 -15.94 3.74
N ALA A 292 24.92 -17.09 4.43
CA ALA A 292 24.32 -18.34 4.00
C ALA A 292 22.92 -18.61 4.60
N TRP A 293 22.40 -17.72 5.45
CA TRP A 293 21.10 -17.92 6.09
C TRP A 293 19.95 -17.77 5.06
N PRO A 294 19.12 -18.81 4.88
CA PRO A 294 17.98 -18.72 3.97
C PRO A 294 16.95 -17.69 4.44
N VAL A 295 16.45 -16.88 3.50
CA VAL A 295 15.27 -16.05 3.72
C VAL A 295 14.03 -16.91 3.66
N ALA A 296 13.10 -16.71 4.60
CA ALA A 296 11.85 -17.45 4.65
C ALA A 296 10.68 -16.58 5.12
N ILE A 297 9.48 -17.01 4.73
CA ILE A 297 8.21 -16.46 5.21
C ILE A 297 7.46 -17.50 6.00
N ARG A 298 6.87 -17.06 7.11
CA ARG A 298 5.90 -17.80 7.91
C ARG A 298 4.55 -17.10 7.76
N PRO A 299 3.70 -17.57 6.83
CA PRO A 299 2.38 -16.99 6.65
C PRO A 299 1.54 -17.15 7.91
N ARG A 300 0.71 -16.16 8.25
CA ARG A 300 -0.14 -16.21 9.44
C ARG A 300 -1.16 -17.36 9.36
N HIS A 301 -1.67 -17.61 8.17
CA HIS A 301 -2.79 -18.51 7.93
C HIS A 301 -2.38 -19.93 7.52
N ILE A 302 -1.08 -20.17 7.29
CA ILE A 302 -0.55 -21.47 6.87
C ILE A 302 0.53 -21.90 7.86
N ARG A 303 0.60 -23.19 8.16
CA ARG A 303 1.59 -23.73 9.12
C ARG A 303 2.98 -23.94 8.52
N GLU A 304 3.06 -24.01 7.20
CA GLU A 304 4.28 -24.30 6.47
C GLU A 304 5.09 -23.03 6.24
N GLU A 305 6.39 -23.15 6.45
CA GLU A 305 7.38 -22.12 6.17
C GLU A 305 7.76 -22.18 4.69
N VAL A 306 7.70 -21.02 4.02
CA VAL A 306 8.07 -20.87 2.61
C VAL A 306 9.50 -20.36 2.53
N ARG A 307 10.43 -21.19 2.04
CA ARG A 307 11.81 -20.77 1.79
C ARG A 307 11.91 -20.04 0.46
N LEU A 308 12.56 -18.88 0.48
CA LEU A 308 12.77 -18.06 -0.69
C LEU A 308 14.17 -18.31 -1.25
N SER A 309 14.29 -18.20 -2.57
CA SER A 309 15.58 -18.39 -3.25
C SER A 309 16.33 -17.07 -3.31
N GLY A 310 17.60 -17.07 -2.87
CA GLY A 310 18.47 -15.90 -2.91
C GLY A 310 18.57 -15.14 -1.59
N GLY A 311 19.33 -14.04 -1.64
CA GLY A 311 19.45 -13.08 -0.53
C GLY A 311 18.18 -12.24 -0.35
N LEU A 312 18.09 -11.49 0.75
CA LEU A 312 16.96 -10.61 1.03
C LEU A 312 16.76 -9.57 -0.07
N VAL A 313 17.84 -8.97 -0.58
CA VAL A 313 17.73 -7.94 -1.63
C VAL A 313 17.26 -8.56 -2.95
N GLU A 314 17.72 -9.77 -3.27
CA GLU A 314 17.28 -10.49 -4.48
C GLU A 314 15.79 -10.84 -4.38
N VAL A 315 15.36 -11.34 -3.22
CA VAL A 315 13.96 -11.61 -2.90
C VAL A 315 13.12 -10.34 -3.04
N LEU A 316 13.57 -9.24 -2.43
CA LEU A 316 12.83 -7.97 -2.47
C LEU A 316 12.68 -7.46 -3.92
N VAL A 317 13.75 -7.48 -4.71
CA VAL A 317 13.69 -7.09 -6.14
C VAL A 317 12.80 -8.04 -6.94
N GLY A 318 12.88 -9.36 -6.69
CA GLY A 318 12.03 -10.35 -7.33
C GLY A 318 10.55 -10.12 -7.04
N TRP A 319 10.20 -9.79 -5.80
CA TRP A 319 8.85 -9.44 -5.39
C TRP A 319 8.38 -8.11 -5.99
N LEU A 320 9.21 -7.06 -5.95
CA LEU A 320 8.87 -5.75 -6.54
C LEU A 320 8.64 -5.82 -8.05
N ARG A 321 9.28 -6.78 -8.74
CA ARG A 321 9.03 -7.09 -10.16
C ARG A 321 7.75 -7.90 -10.40
N GLY A 322 7.08 -8.35 -9.35
CA GLY A 322 5.91 -9.22 -9.41
C GLY A 322 6.21 -10.71 -9.60
N GLY A 323 7.48 -11.12 -9.53
CA GLY A 323 7.92 -12.49 -9.81
C GLY A 323 7.82 -13.47 -8.64
N LEU A 324 7.49 -13.00 -7.44
CA LEU A 324 7.28 -13.82 -6.26
C LEU A 324 5.79 -13.87 -5.94
N ASP A 325 5.12 -14.91 -6.43
CA ASP A 325 3.73 -15.24 -6.09
C ASP A 325 3.73 -16.47 -5.16
N VAL A 326 3.91 -16.21 -3.87
CA VAL A 326 3.98 -17.23 -2.83
C VAL A 326 3.14 -16.84 -1.63
N PRO A 327 2.68 -17.80 -0.80
CA PRO A 327 1.94 -17.43 0.41
C PRO A 327 2.70 -16.42 1.29
N GLY A 328 2.06 -15.27 1.57
CA GLY A 328 2.60 -14.16 2.36
C GLY A 328 3.39 -13.09 1.58
N LEU A 329 3.72 -13.35 0.30
CA LEU A 329 4.18 -12.34 -0.66
C LEU A 329 3.41 -12.51 -1.97
N PRO A 330 2.34 -11.74 -2.19
CA PRO A 330 1.58 -11.84 -3.43
C PRO A 330 2.39 -11.30 -4.60
N GLY A 331 2.23 -11.95 -5.77
CA GLY A 331 2.74 -11.43 -7.03
C GLY A 331 1.94 -10.23 -7.53
N LEU A 332 2.41 -9.61 -8.61
CA LEU A 332 1.65 -8.57 -9.30
C LEU A 332 0.74 -9.18 -10.36
N ASP A 333 -0.34 -8.47 -10.70
CA ASP A 333 -1.13 -8.79 -11.87
C ASP A 333 -0.26 -8.58 -13.14
N PRO A 334 -0.32 -9.46 -14.16
CA PRO A 334 0.29 -9.24 -15.47
C PRO A 334 0.02 -7.87 -16.12
N ASP A 335 -1.10 -7.23 -15.81
CA ASP A 335 -1.44 -5.89 -16.29
C ASP A 335 -0.96 -4.75 -15.35
N ASP A 336 -0.33 -5.08 -14.23
CA ASP A 336 0.32 -4.12 -13.34
C ASP A 336 1.70 -3.73 -13.89
N ASP A 337 2.02 -2.44 -13.81
CA ASP A 337 3.39 -1.98 -14.06
C ASP A 337 4.15 -1.97 -12.72
N PRO A 338 5.25 -2.73 -12.60
CA PRO A 338 6.06 -2.79 -11.38
C PRO A 338 6.52 -1.42 -10.85
N PHE A 339 6.77 -0.44 -11.73
CA PHE A 339 7.13 0.91 -11.30
C PHE A 339 5.97 1.67 -10.67
N GLU A 340 4.73 1.26 -10.93
CA GLU A 340 3.58 1.83 -10.23
C GLU A 340 3.43 1.29 -8.83
N CYS A 341 3.63 -0.02 -8.67
CA CYS A 341 3.40 -0.72 -7.42
C CYS A 341 4.60 -0.64 -6.47
N ALA A 342 5.81 -0.48 -7.01
CA ALA A 342 7.04 -0.37 -6.21
C ALA A 342 7.11 0.98 -5.49
N GLY A 343 7.28 0.93 -4.17
CA GLY A 343 7.46 2.12 -3.34
C GLY A 343 8.19 1.81 -2.05
N PHE A 344 8.67 2.86 -1.38
CA PHE A 344 9.22 2.76 -0.04
C PHE A 344 8.87 3.99 0.79
N GLU A 345 8.35 3.73 1.98
CA GLU A 345 8.11 4.74 2.99
C GLU A 345 9.03 4.50 4.18
N PRO A 346 9.97 5.44 4.46
CA PRO A 346 10.84 5.32 5.61
C PRO A 346 10.01 5.30 6.90
N LEU A 347 10.40 4.47 7.85
CA LEU A 347 9.89 4.57 9.21
C LEU A 347 10.40 5.89 9.79
N ILE A 348 9.53 6.91 9.82
CA ILE A 348 9.81 8.11 10.57
C ILE A 348 9.71 7.69 12.04
N GLU A 349 10.81 7.74 12.78
CA GLU A 349 10.75 7.63 14.24
C GLU A 349 9.89 8.80 14.73
N THR A 350 8.59 8.55 14.93
CA THR A 350 7.78 9.44 15.75
C THR A 350 8.46 9.47 17.11
N PRO A 351 8.84 10.64 17.66
CA PRO A 351 9.28 10.70 19.04
C PRO A 351 8.14 10.08 19.84
N ARG A 352 8.42 8.95 20.50
CA ARG A 352 7.46 8.27 21.37
C ARG A 352 6.87 9.36 22.26
N LEU A 353 5.58 9.67 22.09
CA LEU A 353 4.86 10.43 23.09
C LEU A 353 4.94 9.58 24.36
N VAL A 354 5.66 10.15 25.34
CA VAL A 354 5.99 9.60 26.64
C VAL A 354 4.73 9.25 27.43
#